data_AF-A0A0J7JYM1-F1
#
_entry.id   AF-A0A0J7JYM1-F1
#
_cell.length_a   1.000
_cell.length_b   1.000
_cell.length_c   1.000
_cell.angle_alpha   90.00
_cell.angle_beta   90.00
_cell.angle_gamma   90.00
#
_symmetry.space_group_name_H-M   'P 1'
#
loop_
_entity.id
_entity.type
_entity.pdbx_description
1 polymer ?
#
loop_
_entity_poly.entity_id
_entity_poly.type
_entity_poly.pdbx_seq_one_letter_code
_entity_poly.pdbx_strand_id
1 'polypeptide(L)'
;MSQEEKDLDINKAFEDLLFAEEIAQKSGYEKGYKSGKEQLLKGYHLGYHRAGIIAAQLGYYSGVLEHYLQNNDTECEKTIMIAKKLLKDIHSTFPDHQDDNLDILKAVEDIKCKYAKFCSLAKINSLYPEAEKLEF
;
A
#
# COMPACT_ATOMS: atom_id res chain seq x y z
N MET A 1 -9.25 -56.61 -1.14
CA MET A 1 -8.60 -55.29 -1.03
C MET A 1 -7.12 -55.53 -0.81
N SER A 2 -6.35 -55.61 -1.90
CA SER A 2 -4.91 -55.87 -1.84
C SER A 2 -4.19 -54.58 -1.48
N GLN A 3 -3.56 -54.55 -0.31
CA GLN A 3 -2.56 -53.53 0.02
C GLN A 3 -1.38 -53.74 -0.93
N GLU A 4 -1.14 -52.77 -1.82
CA GLU A 4 0.12 -52.69 -2.55
C GLU A 4 1.22 -52.37 -1.52
N GLU A 5 1.94 -53.40 -1.08
CA GLU A 5 3.22 -53.23 -0.42
C GLU A 5 4.15 -52.56 -1.44
N LYS A 6 4.37 -51.26 -1.27
CA LYS A 6 5.45 -50.57 -1.98
C LYS A 6 6.75 -51.24 -1.55
N ASP A 7 7.33 -52.01 -2.46
CA ASP A 7 8.67 -52.57 -2.31
C ASP A 7 9.63 -51.39 -2.04
N LEU A 8 10.00 -51.25 -0.77
CA LEU A 8 10.68 -50.08 -0.26
C LEU A 8 12.16 -50.36 -0.45
N ASP A 9 12.78 -49.67 -1.41
CA ASP A 9 14.21 -49.84 -1.69
C ASP A 9 15.01 -49.54 -0.43
N ILE A 10 15.49 -50.61 0.19
CA ILE A 10 16.17 -50.58 1.48
C ILE A 10 17.45 -49.74 1.39
N ASN A 11 18.15 -49.80 0.26
CA ASN A 11 19.38 -49.03 0.07
C ASN A 11 19.06 -47.53 0.04
N LYS A 12 18.01 -47.15 -0.68
CA LYS A 12 17.55 -45.76 -0.71
C LYS A 12 17.09 -45.27 0.66
N ALA A 13 16.40 -46.10 1.45
CA ALA A 13 15.99 -45.73 2.80
C ALA A 13 17.19 -45.48 3.73
N PHE A 14 18.27 -46.26 3.61
CA PHE A 14 19.50 -46.03 4.35
C PHE A 14 20.27 -44.81 3.84
N GLU A 15 20.29 -44.55 2.54
CA GLU A 15 20.86 -43.31 1.97
C GLU A 15 20.11 -42.08 2.46
N ASP A 16 18.77 -42.10 2.43
CA ASP A 16 17.93 -41.00 2.91
C ASP A 16 18.12 -40.78 4.43
N LEU A 17 18.36 -41.84 5.21
CA LEU A 17 18.68 -41.74 6.63
C LEU A 17 20.08 -41.16 6.87
N LEU A 18 21.08 -41.60 6.10
CA LEU A 18 22.45 -41.10 6.18
C LEU A 18 22.52 -39.60 5.84
N PHE A 19 21.75 -39.18 4.83
CA PHE A 19 21.70 -37.79 4.35
C PHE A 19 20.45 -37.03 4.83
N ALA A 20 19.86 -37.44 5.95
CA ALA A 20 18.60 -36.89 6.44
C ALA A 20 18.69 -35.38 6.69
N GLU A 21 19.86 -34.90 7.16
CA GLU A 21 20.09 -33.48 7.41
C GLU A 21 20.15 -32.69 6.10
N GLU A 22 20.88 -33.15 5.10
CA GLU A 22 20.99 -32.51 3.79
C GLU A 22 19.63 -32.48 3.06
N ILE A 23 18.87 -33.57 3.17
CA ILE A 23 17.50 -33.65 2.62
C ILE A 23 16.59 -32.65 3.33
N ALA A 24 16.65 -32.58 4.67
CA ALA A 24 15.85 -31.64 5.45
C ALA A 24 16.24 -30.18 5.14
N GLN A 25 17.53 -29.89 5.04
CA GLN A 25 18.05 -28.56 4.69
C GLN A 25 17.58 -28.14 3.30
N LYS A 26 17.74 -29.01 2.30
CA LYS A 26 17.29 -28.74 0.92
C LYS A 26 15.78 -28.54 0.86
N SER A 27 15.01 -29.41 1.51
CA SER A 27 13.55 -29.30 1.57
C SER A 27 13.11 -28.01 2.28
N GLY A 28 13.77 -27.65 3.38
CA GLY A 28 13.52 -26.43 4.13
C GLY A 28 13.79 -25.18 3.30
N TYR A 29 14.92 -25.15 2.59
CA TYR A 29 15.26 -24.07 1.68
C TYR A 29 14.23 -23.93 0.54
N GLU A 30 13.90 -25.01 -0.16
CA GLU A 30 12.95 -24.96 -1.29
C GLU A 30 11.56 -24.49 -0.84
N LYS A 31 11.06 -25.02 0.28
CA LYS A 31 9.77 -24.61 0.86
C LYS A 31 9.81 -23.15 1.33
N GLY A 32 10.85 -22.76 2.04
CA GLY A 32 11.04 -21.40 2.54
C GLY A 32 11.13 -20.39 1.41
N TYR A 33 11.91 -20.68 0.37
CA TYR A 33 12.04 -19.84 -0.81
C TYR A 33 10.71 -19.69 -1.57
N LYS A 34 10.00 -20.80 -1.81
CA LYS A 34 8.69 -20.76 -2.47
C LYS A 34 7.68 -19.93 -1.67
N SER A 35 7.59 -20.18 -0.37
CA SER A 35 6.72 -19.42 0.54
C SER A 35 7.08 -17.93 0.56
N GLY A 36 8.37 -17.60 0.66
CA GLY A 36 8.84 -16.21 0.64
C GLY A 36 8.51 -15.49 -0.67
N LYS A 37 8.67 -16.17 -1.81
CA LYS A 37 8.30 -15.62 -3.13
C LYS A 37 6.81 -15.34 -3.26
N GLU A 38 5.96 -16.23 -2.76
CA GLU A 38 4.50 -16.02 -2.74
C GLU A 38 4.10 -14.86 -1.81
N GLN A 39 4.76 -14.73 -0.64
CA GLN A 39 4.53 -13.61 0.27
C GLN A 39 4.98 -12.27 -0.31
N LEU A 40 6.09 -12.23 -1.04
CA LEU A 40 6.57 -11.04 -1.75
C LEU A 40 5.51 -10.52 -2.72
N LEU A 41 4.93 -11.41 -3.52
CA LEU A 41 3.88 -11.06 -4.48
C LEU A 41 2.63 -10.49 -3.78
N LYS A 42 2.21 -11.11 -2.68
CA LYS A 42 1.11 -10.60 -1.85
C LYS A 42 1.41 -9.20 -1.31
N GLY A 43 2.61 -8.99 -0.79
CA GLY A 43 3.05 -7.69 -0.29
C GLY A 43 3.06 -6.63 -1.39
N TYR A 44 3.52 -6.97 -2.58
CA TYR A 44 3.50 -6.08 -3.75
C TYR A 44 2.08 -5.67 -4.12
N HIS A 45 1.16 -6.62 -4.26
CA HIS A 45 -0.24 -6.31 -4.58
C HIS A 45 -0.92 -5.46 -3.50
N LEU A 46 -0.68 -5.77 -2.23
CA LEU A 46 -1.19 -4.99 -1.11
C LEU A 46 -0.68 -3.54 -1.15
N GLY A 47 0.63 -3.35 -1.37
CA GLY A 47 1.24 -2.03 -1.46
C GLY A 47 0.69 -1.24 -2.65
N TYR A 48 0.62 -1.87 -3.82
CA TYR A 48 0.10 -1.26 -5.04
C TYR A 48 -1.36 -0.81 -4.88
N HIS A 49 -2.21 -1.68 -4.33
CA HIS A 49 -3.62 -1.40 -4.09
C HIS A 49 -3.81 -0.24 -3.11
N ARG A 50 -3.14 -0.29 -1.95
CA ARG A 50 -3.20 0.80 -0.96
C ARG A 50 -2.69 2.12 -1.53
N ALA A 51 -1.59 2.09 -2.28
CA ALA A 51 -1.07 3.27 -2.95
C ALA A 51 -2.06 3.84 -3.96
N GLY A 52 -2.76 2.98 -4.72
CA GLY A 52 -3.82 3.39 -5.65
C GLY A 52 -4.97 4.12 -4.96
N ILE A 53 -5.44 3.60 -3.82
CA ILE A 53 -6.48 4.24 -3.01
C ILE A 53 -6.03 5.63 -2.55
N ILE A 54 -4.83 5.72 -1.98
CA ILE A 54 -4.25 6.97 -1.49
C ILE A 54 -4.10 7.97 -2.63
N ALA A 55 -3.58 7.55 -3.77
CA ALA A 55 -3.37 8.41 -4.94
C ALA A 55 -4.69 8.96 -5.48
N ALA A 56 -5.74 8.14 -5.58
CA ALA A 56 -7.06 8.58 -6.02
C ALA A 56 -7.65 9.63 -5.06
N GLN A 57 -7.54 9.39 -3.75
CA GLN A 57 -8.01 10.33 -2.72
C GLN A 57 -7.26 11.67 -2.77
N LEU A 58 -5.93 11.63 -2.89
CA LEU A 58 -5.11 12.83 -2.98
C LEU A 58 -5.35 13.59 -4.29
N GLY A 59 -5.51 12.88 -5.41
CA GLY A 59 -5.87 13.48 -6.70
C GLY A 59 -7.21 14.20 -6.62
N TYR A 60 -8.20 13.63 -5.95
CA TYR A 60 -9.48 14.30 -5.69
C TYR A 60 -9.29 15.58 -4.85
N TYR A 61 -8.52 15.51 -3.77
CA TYR A 61 -8.22 16.68 -2.93
C TYR A 61 -7.56 17.79 -3.73
N SER A 62 -6.54 17.48 -4.52
CA SER A 62 -5.88 18.44 -5.41
C SER A 62 -6.88 19.08 -6.38
N GLY A 63 -7.72 18.28 -7.04
CA GLY A 63 -8.72 18.80 -7.98
C GLY A 63 -9.72 19.77 -7.33
N VAL A 64 -10.19 19.46 -6.12
CA VAL A 64 -11.09 20.36 -5.37
C VAL A 64 -10.36 21.66 -4.98
N LEU A 65 -9.11 21.57 -4.52
CA LEU A 65 -8.31 22.73 -4.14
C LEU A 65 -8.01 23.63 -5.34
N GLU A 66 -7.63 23.07 -6.47
CA GLU A 66 -7.36 23.81 -7.72
C GLU A 66 -8.62 24.50 -8.23
N HIS A 67 -9.74 23.77 -8.28
CA HIS A 67 -11.03 24.33 -8.67
C HIS A 67 -11.45 25.48 -7.75
N TYR A 68 -11.23 25.34 -6.43
CA TYR A 68 -11.51 26.40 -5.47
C TYR A 68 -10.65 27.64 -5.72
N LEU A 69 -9.34 27.46 -5.99
CA LEU A 69 -8.41 28.56 -6.24
C LEU A 69 -8.65 29.29 -7.56
N GLN A 70 -9.21 28.61 -8.58
CA GLN A 70 -9.50 29.22 -9.89
C GLN A 70 -10.82 29.99 -9.93
N ASN A 71 -11.83 29.59 -9.14
CA ASN A 71 -13.19 30.15 -9.26
C ASN A 71 -13.58 31.11 -8.13
N ASN A 72 -12.84 31.16 -7.01
CA ASN A 72 -13.19 31.99 -5.86
C ASN A 72 -12.32 33.24 -5.76
N ASP A 73 -12.57 34.22 -6.65
CA ASP A 73 -11.89 35.52 -6.67
C ASP A 73 -12.23 36.42 -5.47
N THR A 74 -13.21 36.05 -4.63
CA THR A 74 -13.75 36.91 -3.56
C THR A 74 -13.82 36.28 -2.17
N GLU A 75 -13.33 35.06 -1.98
CA GLU A 75 -13.41 34.39 -0.68
C GLU A 75 -12.21 34.66 0.25
N CYS A 76 -12.44 34.43 1.55
CA CYS A 76 -11.53 34.68 2.65
C CYS A 76 -10.06 34.35 2.33
N GLU A 77 -9.19 35.35 2.39
CA GLU A 77 -7.75 35.24 2.13
C GLU A 77 -7.07 34.10 2.92
N LYS A 78 -7.56 33.84 4.14
CA LYS A 78 -7.08 32.73 4.98
C LYS A 78 -7.37 31.37 4.37
N THR A 79 -8.55 31.17 3.77
CA THR A 79 -8.94 29.91 3.13
C THR A 79 -8.10 29.67 1.87
N ILE A 80 -7.88 30.72 1.07
CA ILE A 80 -7.00 30.68 -0.11
C ILE A 80 -5.57 30.30 0.27
N MET A 81 -5.02 30.91 1.35
CA MET A 81 -3.68 30.59 1.84
C MET A 81 -3.57 29.13 2.31
N ILE A 82 -4.58 28.63 3.03
CA ILE A 82 -4.64 27.23 3.46
C ILE A 82 -4.67 26.29 2.26
N ALA A 83 -5.48 26.60 1.24
CA ALA A 83 -5.60 25.79 0.04
C ALA A 83 -4.27 25.70 -0.72
N LYS A 84 -3.59 26.84 -0.94
CA LYS A 84 -2.26 26.87 -1.59
C LYS A 84 -1.22 26.06 -0.83
N LYS A 85 -1.20 26.18 0.51
CA LYS A 85 -0.27 25.43 1.35
C LYS A 85 -0.55 23.93 1.28
N LEU A 86 -1.83 23.54 1.36
CA LEU A 86 -2.22 22.13 1.30
C LEU A 86 -1.89 21.50 -0.05
N LEU A 87 -2.12 22.22 -1.16
CA LEU A 87 -1.74 21.75 -2.49
C LEU A 87 -0.23 21.52 -2.60
N LYS A 88 0.57 22.44 -2.06
CA LYS A 88 2.02 22.28 -1.99
C LYS A 88 2.41 21.07 -1.14
N ASP A 89 1.80 20.91 0.04
CA ASP A 89 2.05 19.79 0.93
C ASP A 89 1.76 18.46 0.20
N ILE A 90 0.64 18.34 -0.52
CA ILE A 90 0.30 17.14 -1.31
C ILE A 90 1.38 16.82 -2.34
N HIS A 91 1.84 17.83 -3.10
CA HIS A 91 2.87 17.63 -4.14
C HIS A 91 4.25 17.32 -3.57
N SER A 92 4.58 17.79 -2.36
CA SER A 92 5.88 17.55 -1.72
C SER A 92 5.92 16.33 -0.80
N THR A 93 4.76 15.76 -0.46
CA THR A 93 4.68 14.67 0.54
C THR A 93 5.26 13.37 0.03
N PHE A 94 5.20 13.14 -1.29
CA PHE A 94 5.69 11.90 -1.89
C PHE A 94 7.03 12.20 -2.56
N PRO A 95 8.14 11.67 -2.02
CA PRO A 95 9.46 11.89 -2.57
C PRO A 95 9.59 11.17 -3.91
N ASP A 96 10.37 11.75 -4.83
CA ASP A 96 10.71 11.11 -6.10
C ASP A 96 11.54 9.82 -5.92
N HIS A 97 12.05 9.61 -4.72
CA HIS A 97 12.93 8.50 -4.33
C HIS A 97 12.50 7.96 -2.98
N GLN A 98 12.74 6.68 -2.75
CA GLN A 98 12.40 6.02 -1.49
C GLN A 98 13.20 6.64 -0.33
N ASP A 99 12.50 7.22 0.64
CA ASP A 99 13.06 7.72 1.90
C ASP A 99 12.57 6.81 3.04
N ASP A 100 13.50 6.06 3.64
CA ASP A 100 13.20 5.12 4.71
C ASP A 100 12.75 5.82 6.02
N ASN A 101 12.92 7.14 6.14
CA ASN A 101 12.47 7.90 7.30
C ASN A 101 11.04 8.46 7.15
N LEU A 102 10.44 8.33 5.96
CA LEU A 102 9.13 8.91 5.69
C LEU A 102 8.01 7.94 6.09
N ASP A 103 7.24 8.33 7.11
CA ASP A 103 5.97 7.68 7.42
C ASP A 103 4.87 8.21 6.48
N ILE A 104 4.73 7.54 5.34
CA ILE A 104 3.75 7.88 4.30
C ILE A 104 2.32 7.85 4.86
N LEU A 105 2.00 6.89 5.73
CA LEU A 105 0.64 6.75 6.25
C LEU A 105 0.28 7.92 7.17
N LYS A 106 1.21 8.32 8.03
CA LYS A 106 1.05 9.49 8.88
C LYS A 106 0.93 10.79 8.05
N ALA A 107 1.77 10.95 7.03
CA ALA A 107 1.71 12.12 6.17
C ALA A 107 0.37 12.24 5.42
N VAL A 108 -0.16 11.10 4.94
CA VAL A 108 -1.50 11.03 4.34
C VAL A 108 -2.60 11.40 5.33
N GLU A 109 -2.53 10.92 6.57
CA GLU A 109 -3.52 11.24 7.60
C GLU A 109 -3.49 12.73 7.97
N ASP A 110 -2.29 13.32 8.06
CA ASP A 110 -2.12 14.76 8.27
C ASP A 110 -2.74 15.58 7.13
N ILE A 111 -2.57 15.13 5.88
CA ILE A 111 -3.22 15.75 4.71
C ILE A 111 -4.75 15.64 4.82
N LYS A 112 -5.30 14.47 5.16
CA LYS A 112 -6.75 14.29 5.33
C LYS A 112 -7.32 15.24 6.38
N CYS A 113 -6.66 15.38 7.52
CA CYS A 113 -7.06 16.30 8.58
C CYS A 113 -7.05 17.76 8.08
N LYS A 114 -5.99 18.18 7.38
CA LYS A 114 -5.89 19.53 6.80
C LYS A 114 -6.96 19.77 5.73
N TYR A 115 -7.27 18.77 4.90
CA TYR A 115 -8.31 18.85 3.89
C TYR A 115 -9.71 18.99 4.50
N ALA A 116 -10.05 18.18 5.51
CA ALA A 116 -11.32 18.29 6.22
C ALA A 116 -11.50 19.69 6.85
N LYS A 117 -10.43 20.24 7.42
CA LYS A 117 -10.41 21.63 7.93
C LYS A 117 -10.66 22.65 6.83
N PHE A 118 -10.00 22.50 5.67
CA PHE A 118 -10.24 23.36 4.51
C PHE A 118 -11.71 23.29 4.05
N CYS A 119 -12.26 22.10 3.87
CA CYS A 119 -13.64 21.89 3.46
C CYS A 119 -14.63 22.56 4.42
N SER A 120 -14.36 22.48 5.72
CA SER A 120 -15.18 23.13 6.76
C SER A 120 -15.19 24.66 6.61
N LEU A 121 -14.04 25.26 6.28
CA LEU A 121 -13.90 26.71 6.05
C LEU A 121 -14.52 27.16 4.72
N ALA A 122 -14.38 26.35 3.68
CA ALA A 122 -14.91 26.60 2.35
C ALA A 122 -16.39 26.22 2.19
N LYS A 123 -17.02 25.62 3.23
CA LYS A 123 -18.39 25.08 3.21
C LYS A 123 -18.61 24.04 2.10
N ILE A 124 -17.57 23.26 1.81
CA ILE A 124 -17.58 22.16 0.84
C ILE A 124 -17.72 20.84 1.58
N ASN A 125 -18.38 19.84 0.97
CA ASN A 125 -18.39 18.49 1.51
C ASN A 125 -16.98 17.88 1.45
N SER A 126 -16.48 17.35 2.56
CA SER A 126 -15.15 16.75 2.67
C SER A 126 -15.05 15.31 2.20
N LEU A 127 -16.18 14.67 1.87
CA LEU A 127 -16.22 13.26 1.48
C LEU A 127 -15.79 13.07 0.04
N TYR A 128 -14.90 12.11 -0.19
CA TYR A 128 -14.59 11.65 -1.54
C TYR A 128 -15.74 10.76 -2.05
N PRO A 129 -16.47 11.16 -3.11
CA PRO A 129 -17.71 10.48 -3.52
C PRO A 129 -17.52 9.05 -4.03
N GLU A 130 -16.31 8.70 -4.46
CA GLU A 130 -16.01 7.39 -5.05
C GLU A 130 -15.15 6.52 -4.13
N ALA A 131 -15.07 6.84 -2.83
CA ALA A 131 -14.30 6.05 -1.86
C ALA A 131 -14.69 4.57 -1.87
N GLU A 132 -15.99 4.28 -1.99
CA GLU A 132 -16.55 2.93 -2.03
C GLU A 132 -16.21 2.15 -3.31
N LYS A 133 -15.81 2.84 -4.39
CA LYS A 133 -15.43 2.20 -5.66
C LYS A 133 -13.97 1.77 -5.71
N LEU A 134 -13.19 2.11 -4.68
CA LEU A 134 -11.75 1.83 -4.61
C LEU A 134 -11.42 0.58 -3.77
N GLU A 135 -12.42 -0.09 -3.21
CA GLU A 135 -12.24 -1.39 -2.56
C GLU A 135 -12.15 -2.47 -3.66
N PHE A 136 -11.00 -3.16 -3.73
CA PHE A 136 -10.75 -4.29 -4.63
C PHE A 136 -10.30 -5.50 -3.82
#